data_AF-A0A3D8L8P7-F1
#
_entry.id   AF-A0A3D8L8P7-F1
#
_cell.length_a   1.000
_cell.length_b   1.000
_cell.length_c   1.000
_cell.angle_alpha   90.00
_cell.angle_beta   90.00
_cell.angle_gamma   90.00
#
_symmetry.space_group_name_H-M   'P 1'
#
loop_
_entity.id
_entity.type
_entity.pdbx_description
1 polymer ?
#
loop_
_entity_poly.entity_id
_entity_poly.type
_entity_poly.pdbx_seq_one_letter_code
_entity_poly.pdbx_strand_id
1 'polypeptide(L)'
;MKLTRYEELNKILAVVDSCHTDCKIHFSFNLPKDFYDLANPENKKGLAIKKYVDSDFNFLLTIDNKPKLIEDLAANFENGEICHYLFTKDSVKIGEGFDHCIINFLHPEYFHLTSEHLEILGDVEIHLAREIN
;
A
#
# COMPACT_ATOMS: atom_id res chain seq x y z
N MET A 1 -2.48 3.05 -24.60
CA MET A 1 -1.99 1.76 -24.06
C MET A 1 -3.15 1.07 -23.37
N LYS A 2 -3.29 -0.26 -23.49
CA LYS A 2 -4.25 -1.01 -22.66
C LYS A 2 -3.63 -1.07 -21.27
N LEU A 3 -4.18 -0.32 -20.32
CA LEU A 3 -3.86 -0.46 -18.89
C LEU A 3 -3.97 -1.96 -18.57
N THR A 4 -2.89 -2.55 -18.07
CA THR A 4 -2.95 -3.96 -17.67
C THR A 4 -3.98 -4.07 -16.54
N ARG A 5 -4.69 -5.21 -16.44
CA ARG A 5 -5.82 -5.38 -15.50
C ARG A 5 -5.48 -5.05 -14.03
N TYR A 6 -4.20 -4.93 -13.66
CA TYR A 6 -3.71 -4.69 -12.30
C TYR A 6 -2.63 -3.60 -12.22
N GLU A 7 -2.56 -2.68 -13.18
CA GLU A 7 -1.46 -1.71 -13.25
C GLU A 7 -1.30 -0.86 -11.97
N GLU A 8 -2.38 -0.23 -11.50
CA GLU A 8 -2.37 0.60 -10.30
C GLU A 8 -2.09 -0.23 -9.05
N LEU A 9 -2.69 -1.42 -8.95
CA LEU A 9 -2.44 -2.32 -7.83
C LEU A 9 -0.95 -2.73 -7.79
N ASN A 10 -0.37 -3.10 -8.93
CA ASN A 10 1.05 -3.46 -9.01
C ASN A 10 1.96 -2.30 -8.61
N LYS A 11 1.63 -1.06 -9.01
CA LYS A 11 2.36 0.15 -8.60
C LYS A 11 2.34 0.33 -7.08
N ILE A 12 1.17 0.18 -6.45
CA ILE A 12 1.02 0.25 -4.99
C ILE A 12 1.83 -0.87 -4.31
N LEU A 13 1.74 -2.10 -4.81
CA LEU A 13 2.50 -3.23 -4.26
C LEU A 13 4.01 -3.04 -4.38
N ALA A 14 4.49 -2.43 -5.47
CA ALA A 14 5.89 -2.08 -5.62
C ALA A 14 6.35 -1.05 -4.58
N VAL A 15 5.51 -0.07 -4.23
CA VAL A 15 5.83 0.87 -3.13
C VAL A 15 5.88 0.14 -1.79
N VAL A 16 4.91 -0.73 -1.50
CA VAL A 16 4.90 -1.55 -0.28
C VAL A 16 6.16 -2.42 -0.21
N ASP A 17 6.54 -3.07 -1.31
CA ASP A 17 7.73 -3.93 -1.36
C ASP A 17 9.03 -3.13 -1.16
N SER A 18 9.11 -1.93 -1.71
CA SER A 18 10.30 -1.07 -1.56
C SER A 18 10.51 -0.56 -0.12
N CYS A 19 9.50 -0.61 0.74
CA CYS A 19 9.63 -0.24 2.14
C CYS A 19 10.47 -1.28 2.90
N HIS A 20 11.54 -0.83 3.55
CA HIS A 20 12.49 -1.68 4.27
C HIS A 20 12.56 -1.39 5.78
N THR A 21 11.46 -0.90 6.35
CA THR A 21 11.29 -0.73 7.80
C THR A 21 9.91 -1.21 8.25
N ASP A 22 9.80 -1.59 9.52
CA ASP A 22 8.52 -1.89 10.16
C ASP A 22 7.73 -0.59 10.34
N CYS A 23 6.50 -0.53 9.84
CA CYS A 23 5.69 0.69 9.88
C CYS A 23 4.19 0.40 9.84
N LYS A 24 3.38 1.45 9.94
CA LYS A 24 1.94 1.37 9.67
C LYS A 24 1.63 1.90 8.29
N ILE A 25 0.72 1.25 7.58
CA ILE A 25 0.14 1.72 6.32
C ILE A 25 -1.34 1.99 6.53
N HIS A 26 -1.76 3.22 6.30
CA HIS A 26 -3.17 3.57 6.19
C HIS A 26 -3.55 3.58 4.71
N PHE A 27 -4.40 2.64 4.28
CA PHE A 27 -4.93 2.60 2.92
C PHE A 27 -6.32 3.23 2.89
N SER A 28 -6.54 4.12 1.91
CA SER A 28 -7.87 4.61 1.57
C SER A 28 -8.46 3.75 0.46
N PHE A 29 -9.52 3.00 0.77
CA PHE A 29 -10.15 2.09 -0.18
C PHE A 29 -11.40 2.69 -0.84
N ASN A 30 -11.58 2.45 -2.13
CA ASN A 30 -12.83 2.64 -2.86
C ASN A 30 -13.72 1.40 -2.75
N LEU A 31 -14.04 1.00 -1.51
CA LEU A 31 -14.82 -0.18 -1.20
C LEU A 31 -16.08 0.20 -0.39
N PRO A 32 -17.15 -0.61 -0.44
CA PRO A 32 -18.36 -0.33 0.32
C PRO A 32 -18.10 -0.36 1.83
N LYS A 33 -18.95 0.29 2.62
CA LYS A 33 -18.73 0.50 4.07
C LYS A 33 -18.60 -0.80 4.87
N ASP A 34 -19.24 -1.87 4.44
CA ASP A 34 -19.18 -3.18 5.10
C ASP A 34 -17.81 -3.86 4.98
N PHE A 35 -16.94 -3.41 4.06
CA PHE A 35 -15.54 -3.84 4.00
C PHE A 35 -14.78 -3.57 5.30
N TYR A 36 -15.14 -2.52 6.04
CA TYR A 36 -14.50 -2.19 7.31
C TYR A 36 -15.06 -2.99 8.50
N ASP A 37 -16.19 -3.69 8.32
CA ASP A 37 -16.74 -4.59 9.33
C ASP A 37 -16.04 -5.96 9.28
N LEU A 38 -15.01 -6.12 10.10
CA LEU A 38 -14.24 -7.36 10.22
C LEU A 38 -14.92 -8.44 11.09
N ALA A 39 -16.13 -8.16 11.60
CA ALA A 39 -16.98 -9.15 12.25
C ALA A 39 -17.98 -9.78 11.26
N ASN A 40 -18.22 -9.14 10.11
CA ASN A 40 -19.08 -9.67 9.06
C ASN A 40 -18.43 -10.90 8.36
N PRO A 41 -19.01 -12.11 8.45
CA PRO A 41 -18.45 -13.31 7.81
C PRO A 41 -18.49 -13.28 6.28
N GLU A 42 -19.31 -12.41 5.68
CA GLU A 42 -19.43 -12.25 4.23
C GLU A 42 -18.35 -11.30 3.65
N ASN A 43 -17.68 -10.53 4.50
CA ASN A 43 -16.58 -9.64 4.11
C ASN A 43 -15.28 -10.42 3.82
N LYS A 44 -15.27 -11.22 2.75
CA LYS A 44 -14.13 -12.10 2.42
C LYS A 44 -12.82 -11.31 2.26
N LYS A 45 -12.84 -10.13 1.64
CA LYS A 45 -11.65 -9.28 1.46
C LYS A 45 -11.11 -8.77 2.79
N GLY A 46 -11.96 -8.17 3.63
CA GLY A 46 -11.55 -7.67 4.94
C GLY A 46 -11.05 -8.80 5.85
N LEU A 47 -11.71 -9.96 5.82
CA LEU A 47 -11.27 -11.13 6.59
C LEU A 47 -9.92 -11.69 6.13
N ALA A 48 -9.61 -11.64 4.82
CA ALA A 48 -8.31 -12.08 4.30
C ALA A 48 -7.14 -11.22 4.84
N ILE A 49 -7.37 -9.91 5.02
CA ILE A 49 -6.37 -8.97 5.52
C ILE A 49 -6.43 -8.71 7.03
N LYS A 50 -7.45 -9.25 7.74
CA LYS A 50 -7.70 -9.01 9.17
C LYS A 50 -6.48 -9.21 10.06
N LYS A 51 -5.63 -10.19 9.74
CA LYS A 51 -4.42 -10.52 10.50
C LYS A 51 -3.32 -9.45 10.42
N TYR A 52 -3.41 -8.51 9.48
CA TYR A 52 -2.45 -7.43 9.29
C TYR A 52 -2.93 -6.10 9.84
N VAL A 53 -4.20 -5.95 10.20
CA VAL A 53 -4.75 -4.64 10.57
C VAL A 53 -4.93 -4.51 12.08
N ASP A 54 -4.65 -3.32 12.60
CA ASP A 54 -4.92 -2.96 13.99
C ASP A 54 -6.38 -2.53 14.21
N SER A 55 -6.72 -2.13 15.44
CA SER A 55 -8.08 -1.68 15.80
C SER A 55 -8.56 -0.45 15.04
N ASP A 56 -7.64 0.34 14.50
CA ASP A 56 -7.91 1.56 13.74
C ASP A 56 -7.85 1.30 12.22
N PHE A 57 -7.84 0.02 11.82
CA PHE A 57 -7.74 -0.45 10.44
C PHE A 57 -6.43 -0.04 9.73
N ASN A 58 -5.36 0.23 10.48
CA ASN A 58 -4.04 0.43 9.89
C ASN A 58 -3.35 -0.91 9.69
N PHE A 59 -2.77 -1.11 8.52
CA PHE A 59 -1.95 -2.27 8.22
C PHE A 59 -0.62 -2.16 8.96
N LEU A 60 -0.28 -3.18 9.73
CA LEU A 60 1.00 -3.34 10.40
C LEU A 60 1.95 -4.05 9.44
N LEU A 61 2.80 -3.28 8.77
CA LEU A 61 3.87 -3.82 7.93
C LEU A 61 5.07 -4.15 8.80
N THR A 62 5.54 -5.39 8.73
CA THR A 62 6.84 -5.78 9.27
C THR A 62 7.69 -6.41 8.17
N ILE A 63 9.01 -6.38 8.33
CA ILE A 63 9.91 -7.06 7.39
C ILE A 63 9.53 -8.55 7.24
N ASP A 64 9.16 -9.19 8.34
CA ASP A 64 8.80 -10.61 8.35
C ASP A 64 7.48 -10.90 7.64
N ASN A 65 6.48 -10.01 7.75
CA ASN A 65 5.15 -10.25 7.18
C ASN A 65 4.97 -9.70 5.75
N LYS A 66 5.85 -8.79 5.31
CA LYS A 66 5.74 -8.06 4.05
C LYS A 66 5.47 -8.96 2.83
N PRO A 67 6.22 -10.07 2.60
CA PRO A 67 5.98 -10.92 1.44
C PRO A 67 4.55 -11.49 1.42
N LYS A 68 4.06 -11.96 2.59
CA LYS A 68 2.73 -12.55 2.70
C LYS A 68 1.63 -11.49 2.61
N LEU A 69 1.87 -10.29 3.13
CA LEU A 69 0.96 -9.16 2.96
C LEU A 69 0.80 -8.80 1.48
N ILE A 70 1.91 -8.68 0.73
CA ILE A 70 1.87 -8.37 -0.71
C ILE A 70 1.10 -9.44 -1.48
N GLU A 71 1.36 -10.73 -1.21
CA GLU A 71 0.61 -11.83 -1.81
C GLU A 71 -0.88 -11.75 -1.52
N ASP A 72 -1.26 -11.51 -0.27
CA ASP A 72 -2.66 -11.46 0.14
C ASP A 72 -3.37 -10.22 -0.43
N LEU A 73 -2.68 -9.07 -0.56
CA LEU A 73 -3.21 -7.90 -1.25
C LEU A 73 -3.40 -8.18 -2.74
N ALA A 74 -2.39 -8.74 -3.42
CA ALA A 74 -2.45 -9.09 -4.84
C ALA A 74 -3.57 -10.10 -5.17
N ALA A 75 -3.85 -11.02 -4.26
CA ALA A 75 -4.85 -12.07 -4.46
C ALA A 75 -6.29 -11.60 -4.21
N ASN A 76 -6.50 -10.58 -3.37
CA ASN A 76 -7.83 -10.20 -2.90
C ASN A 76 -8.32 -8.83 -3.39
N PHE A 77 -7.43 -7.98 -3.89
CA PHE A 77 -7.77 -6.64 -4.36
C PHE A 77 -7.69 -6.52 -5.88
N GLU A 78 -8.47 -5.60 -6.40
CA GLU A 78 -8.51 -5.26 -7.82
C GLU A 78 -7.93 -3.88 -8.07
N ASN A 79 -7.67 -3.58 -9.34
CA ASN A 79 -7.22 -2.26 -9.77
C ASN A 79 -8.26 -1.19 -9.39
N GLY A 80 -7.80 -0.03 -8.93
CA GLY A 80 -8.67 1.07 -8.52
C GLY A 80 -9.30 0.93 -7.13
N GLU A 81 -9.13 -0.19 -6.42
CA GLU A 81 -9.72 -0.36 -5.08
C GLU A 81 -8.94 0.35 -3.98
N ILE A 82 -7.65 0.61 -4.18
CA ILE A 82 -6.82 1.40 -3.28
C ILE A 82 -6.52 2.74 -3.96
N CYS A 83 -6.97 3.84 -3.37
CA CYS A 83 -6.84 5.19 -3.93
C CYS A 83 -5.62 5.93 -3.39
N HIS A 84 -5.46 5.92 -2.07
CA HIS A 84 -4.40 6.63 -1.36
C HIS A 84 -3.74 5.71 -0.34
N TYR A 85 -2.50 6.00 0.00
CA TYR A 85 -1.82 5.31 1.08
C TYR A 85 -0.95 6.29 1.87
N LEU A 86 -0.78 6.00 3.16
CA LEU A 86 0.08 6.75 4.06
C LEU A 86 0.89 5.79 4.92
N PHE A 87 2.21 5.86 4.81
CA PHE A 87 3.17 5.12 5.62
C PHE A 87 3.62 5.97 6.81
N THR A 88 3.56 5.41 8.02
CA THR A 88 4.01 6.07 9.24
C THR A 88 4.93 5.19 10.08
N LYS A 89 6.05 5.76 10.52
CA LYS A 89 6.99 5.15 11.49
C LYS A 89 7.02 6.01 12.74
N ASP A 90 6.67 5.45 13.90
CA ASP A 90 6.69 6.16 15.18
C ASP A 90 5.97 7.52 15.16
N SER A 91 4.84 7.60 14.43
CA SER A 91 4.04 8.81 14.18
C SER A 91 4.63 9.82 13.19
N VAL A 92 5.78 9.52 12.58
CA VAL A 92 6.36 10.31 11.49
C VAL A 92 5.87 9.79 10.14
N LYS A 93 5.41 10.69 9.27
CA LYS A 93 5.09 10.37 7.87
C LYS A 93 6.38 10.04 7.12
N ILE A 94 6.46 8.83 6.57
CA ILE A 94 7.65 8.37 5.81
C ILE A 94 7.33 8.10 4.34
N GLY A 95 6.06 7.97 3.99
CA GLY A 95 5.63 7.79 2.61
C GLY A 95 4.16 8.13 2.45
N GLU A 96 3.78 8.67 1.31
CA GLU A 96 2.40 9.00 0.99
C GLU A 96 2.19 8.91 -0.52
N GLY A 97 1.05 8.38 -0.94
CA GLY A 97 0.71 8.26 -2.35
C GLY A 97 -0.73 8.60 -2.63
N PHE A 98 -0.93 9.19 -3.80
CA PHE A 98 -2.22 9.70 -4.25
C PHE A 98 -2.62 9.11 -5.60
N ASP A 99 -3.93 9.20 -5.87
CA ASP A 99 -4.54 8.90 -7.15
C ASP A 99 -4.06 7.56 -7.73
N HIS A 100 -4.19 6.49 -6.94
CA HIS A 100 -3.80 5.14 -7.35
C HIS A 100 -2.31 5.02 -7.68
N CYS A 101 -1.45 5.67 -6.88
CA CYS A 101 0.01 5.67 -7.01
C CYS A 101 0.56 6.57 -8.14
N ILE A 102 -0.25 7.46 -8.73
CA ILE A 102 0.22 8.42 -9.74
C ILE A 102 1.24 9.40 -9.16
N ILE A 103 1.05 9.82 -7.91
CA ILE A 103 1.95 10.75 -7.21
C ILE A 103 2.41 10.09 -5.91
N ASN A 104 3.73 10.08 -5.68
CA ASN A 104 4.34 9.39 -4.55
C ASN A 104 5.38 10.29 -3.89
N PHE A 105 5.26 10.48 -2.57
CA PHE A 105 6.27 11.12 -1.73
C PHE A 105 6.87 10.03 -0.85
N LEU A 106 8.15 9.74 -1.00
CA LEU A 106 8.80 8.63 -0.29
C LEU A 106 10.08 9.11 0.38
N HIS A 107 10.26 8.74 1.63
CA HIS A 107 11.47 9.09 2.37
C HIS A 107 12.60 8.11 2.04
N PRO A 108 13.73 8.57 1.46
CA PRO A 108 14.74 7.68 0.86
C PRO A 108 15.47 6.78 1.87
N GLU A 109 15.43 7.11 3.15
CA GLU A 109 15.95 6.23 4.22
C GLU A 109 15.09 5.00 4.47
N TYR A 110 13.79 5.02 4.12
CA TYR A 110 12.87 3.91 4.42
C TYR A 110 12.40 3.16 3.16
N PHE A 111 12.58 3.75 1.98
CA PHE A 111 12.17 3.19 0.70
C PHE A 111 13.38 2.96 -0.19
N HIS A 112 13.64 1.68 -0.54
CA HIS A 112 14.71 1.29 -1.44
C HIS A 112 14.11 0.84 -2.79
N LEU A 113 14.03 1.77 -3.72
CA LEU A 113 13.55 1.51 -5.09
C LEU A 113 14.66 0.85 -5.92
N THR A 114 14.42 -0.39 -6.33
CA THR A 114 15.26 -1.12 -7.28
C THR A 114 14.84 -0.83 -8.73
N SER A 115 15.63 -1.26 -9.71
CA SER A 115 15.27 -1.12 -11.13
C SER A 115 13.92 -1.78 -11.47
N GLU A 116 13.60 -2.91 -10.84
CA GLU A 116 12.32 -3.62 -11.04
C GLU A 116 11.15 -2.80 -10.48
N HIS A 117 11.31 -2.19 -9.29
CA HIS A 117 10.31 -1.26 -8.75
C HIS A 117 10.06 -0.10 -9.71
N LEU A 118 11.13 0.51 -10.25
CA LEU A 118 11.02 1.63 -11.17
C LEU A 118 10.36 1.23 -12.51
N GLU A 119 10.58 0.01 -12.98
CA GLU A 119 9.90 -0.51 -14.17
C GLU A 119 8.40 -0.67 -13.95
N ILE A 120 7.98 -1.19 -12.78
CA ILE A 120 6.57 -1.31 -12.41
C ILE A 120 5.92 0.06 -12.23
N LEU A 121 6.63 0.98 -11.55
CA LEU A 121 6.17 2.33 -11.30
C LEU A 121 6.03 3.15 -12.60
N GLY A 122 6.90 2.91 -13.58
CA GLY A 122 6.76 3.48 -14.92
C GLY A 122 6.80 5.01 -14.92
N ASP A 123 5.69 5.64 -15.30
CA ASP A 123 5.55 7.08 -15.54
C ASP A 123 5.00 7.88 -14.34
N VAL A 124 4.92 7.27 -13.16
CA VAL A 124 4.43 7.95 -11.96
C VAL A 124 5.39 9.03 -11.45
N GLU A 125 4.84 10.04 -10.78
CA GLU A 125 5.62 11.08 -10.12
C GLU A 125 6.18 10.54 -8.79
N ILE A 126 7.51 10.57 -8.64
CA ILE A 126 8.21 10.12 -7.43
C ILE A 126 9.03 11.28 -6.86
N HIS A 127 8.65 11.71 -5.67
CA HIS A 127 9.35 12.72 -4.90
C HIS A 127 10.08 12.06 -3.72
N LEU A 128 11.41 12.06 -3.78
CA LEU A 128 12.25 11.57 -2.69
C LEU A 128 12.62 12.73 -1.75
N ALA A 129 12.07 12.73 -0.54
CA ALA A 129 12.25 13.82 0.43
C ALA A 129 12.38 13.31 1.87
N ARG A 130 13.24 13.94 2.67
CA ARG A 130 13.42 13.59 4.10
C ARG A 130 12.33 14.15 5.01
N GLU A 131 11.58 15.14 4.53
CA GLU A 131 10.44 15.70 5.23
C GLU A 131 9.26 15.61 4.28
N ILE A 132 8.20 14.96 4.73
CA ILE A 132 6.92 14.85 4.00
C ILE A 132 5.89 15.51 4.91
N ASN A 133 5.42 16.70 4.50
CA ASN A 133 4.42 17.48 5.22
C ASN A 133 3.04 17.20 4.64
#